data_AF-E2GLP4-F1
#
_entry.id   AF-E2GLP4-F1
#
_cell.length_a   1.000
_cell.length_b   1.000
_cell.length_c   1.000
_cell.angle_alpha   90.00
_cell.angle_beta   90.00
_cell.angle_gamma   90.00
#
_symmetry.space_group_name_H-M   'P 1'
#
loop_
_entity.id
_entity.type
_entity.pdbx_description
1 polymer ?
#
loop_
_entity_poly.entity_id
_entity_poly.type
_entity_poly.pdbx_seq_one_letter_code
_entity_poly.pdbx_strand_id
1 'polypeptide(L)'
;FINHCSSYLHPSHYYMTDVSLALAQMVGQDSELGLAAVSEDRLLLKTQLCRKIADLLEVLAPAETRLRGMLLFELHAAVAETGRRQSHTEGPVVMLGYITEPRKILSESAALLRHEPPELPEGRVSRQARINLLELDALIRNLSAAPTLAST
;
A
#
# COMPACT_ATOMS: atom_id res chain seq x y z
N PHE A 1 18.13 -9.16 -11.79
CA PHE A 1 19.00 -8.15 -11.15
C PHE A 1 19.11 -8.39 -9.65
N ILE A 2 18.07 -8.13 -8.85
CA ILE A 2 18.10 -8.23 -7.36
C ILE A 2 18.73 -9.55 -6.88
N ASN A 3 18.25 -10.71 -7.34
CA ASN A 3 18.77 -12.03 -6.93
C ASN A 3 20.26 -12.24 -7.27
N HIS A 4 20.75 -11.62 -8.34
CA HIS A 4 22.15 -11.74 -8.73
C HIS A 4 23.03 -10.86 -7.83
N CYS A 5 22.64 -9.61 -7.65
CA CYS A 5 23.41 -8.62 -6.89
C CYS A 5 23.34 -8.82 -5.36
N SER A 6 22.30 -9.49 -4.84
CA SER A 6 22.16 -9.76 -3.40
C SER A 6 23.26 -10.65 -2.83
N SER A 7 24.06 -11.32 -3.68
CA SER A 7 25.21 -12.11 -3.25
C SER A 7 26.41 -11.27 -2.80
N TYR A 8 26.49 -10.00 -3.21
CA TYR A 8 27.62 -9.10 -2.92
C TYR A 8 27.23 -7.67 -2.54
N LEU A 9 25.97 -7.25 -2.74
CA LEU A 9 25.45 -5.96 -2.27
C LEU A 9 24.57 -6.15 -1.04
N HIS A 10 24.72 -5.25 -0.07
CA HIS A 10 23.84 -5.19 1.09
C HIS A 10 22.37 -4.99 0.65
N PRO A 11 21.37 -5.58 1.33
CA PRO A 11 19.97 -5.44 0.95
C PRO A 11 19.44 -3.99 0.91
N SER A 12 20.07 -3.07 1.65
CA SER A 12 19.77 -1.62 1.66
C SER A 12 20.78 -0.80 0.84
N HIS A 13 21.63 -1.46 0.04
CA HIS A 13 22.52 -0.77 -0.89
C HIS A 13 21.70 0.09 -1.87
N TYR A 14 22.22 1.24 -2.29
CA TYR A 14 21.53 2.18 -3.17
C TYR A 14 20.89 1.50 -4.39
N TYR A 15 21.67 0.77 -5.21
CA TYR A 15 21.13 0.05 -6.38
C TYR A 15 20.11 -1.03 -6.04
N MET A 16 20.24 -1.69 -4.88
CA MET A 16 19.25 -2.67 -4.45
C MET A 16 17.92 -1.99 -4.12
N THR A 17 18.00 -0.84 -3.43
CA THR A 17 16.83 -0.03 -3.05
C THR A 17 16.15 0.59 -4.26
N ASP A 18 16.93 1.17 -5.17
CA ASP A 18 16.43 1.85 -6.38
C ASP A 18 15.67 0.88 -7.30
N VAL A 19 16.27 -0.27 -7.61
CA VAL A 19 15.60 -1.31 -8.41
C VAL A 19 14.40 -1.90 -7.66
N SER A 20 14.47 -2.02 -6.34
CA SER A 20 13.33 -2.46 -5.53
C SER A 20 12.16 -1.48 -5.60
N LEU A 21 12.44 -0.18 -5.55
CA LEU A 21 11.45 0.88 -5.66
C LEU A 21 10.77 0.85 -7.03
N ALA A 22 11.56 0.80 -8.10
CA ALA A 22 11.05 0.71 -9.46
C ALA A 22 10.18 -0.56 -9.64
N LEU A 23 10.63 -1.71 -9.13
CA LEU A 23 9.86 -2.95 -9.19
C LEU A 23 8.53 -2.83 -8.43
N ALA A 24 8.54 -2.26 -7.22
CA ALA A 24 7.33 -2.03 -6.44
C ALA A 24 6.34 -1.12 -7.18
N GLN A 25 6.82 -0.09 -7.88
CA GLN A 25 5.99 0.83 -8.67
C GLN A 25 5.40 0.17 -9.93
N MET A 26 6.13 -0.74 -10.59
CA MET A 26 5.65 -1.44 -11.79
C MET A 26 4.56 -2.49 -11.50
N VAL A 27 4.60 -3.15 -10.33
CA VAL A 27 3.60 -4.18 -10.00
C VAL A 27 2.20 -3.56 -9.90
N GLY A 28 1.31 -4.01 -10.77
CA GLY A 28 -0.08 -3.56 -10.84
C GLY A 28 -0.35 -2.47 -11.89
N GLN A 29 0.63 -2.08 -12.69
CA GLN A 29 0.48 -1.04 -13.73
C GLN A 29 0.24 -1.61 -15.13
N ASP A 30 0.45 -2.92 -15.35
CA ASP A 30 0.39 -3.55 -16.68
C ASP A 30 -1.04 -3.83 -17.19
N SER A 31 -2.07 -3.54 -16.39
CA SER A 31 -3.47 -3.88 -16.71
C SER A 31 -4.42 -2.84 -16.12
N GLU A 32 -5.51 -2.57 -16.86
CA GLU A 32 -6.65 -1.76 -16.39
C GLU A 32 -7.31 -2.34 -15.12
N LEU A 33 -7.16 -3.65 -14.86
CA LEU A 33 -7.64 -4.30 -13.64
C LEU A 33 -6.74 -4.03 -12.42
N GLY A 34 -5.60 -3.37 -12.62
CA GLY A 34 -4.68 -2.96 -11.57
C GLY A 34 -4.20 -4.13 -10.70
N LEU A 35 -4.16 -3.91 -9.39
CA LEU A 35 -3.76 -4.93 -8.40
C LEU A 35 -4.69 -6.15 -8.37
N ALA A 36 -5.94 -6.06 -8.85
CA ALA A 36 -6.85 -7.20 -8.87
C ALA A 36 -6.39 -8.32 -9.82
N ALA A 37 -5.66 -7.97 -10.89
CA ALA A 37 -5.12 -8.94 -11.86
C ALA A 37 -3.73 -9.48 -11.51
N VAL A 38 -3.09 -8.97 -10.44
CA VAL A 38 -1.75 -9.37 -10.04
C VAL A 38 -1.78 -10.72 -9.31
N SER A 39 -0.83 -11.62 -9.59
CA SER A 39 -0.72 -12.88 -8.84
C SER A 39 -0.44 -12.65 -7.35
N GLU A 40 -0.78 -13.62 -6.51
CA GLU A 40 -0.57 -13.52 -5.06
C GLU A 40 0.90 -13.27 -4.69
N ASP A 41 1.83 -14.00 -5.32
CA ASP A 41 3.28 -13.81 -5.12
C ASP A 41 3.75 -12.40 -5.48
N ARG A 42 3.23 -11.82 -6.57
CA ARG A 42 3.61 -10.47 -7.01
C ARG A 42 3.03 -9.41 -6.08
N LEU A 43 1.81 -9.61 -5.59
CA LEU A 43 1.20 -8.72 -4.61
C LEU A 43 1.98 -8.75 -3.29
N LEU A 44 2.33 -9.94 -2.80
CA LEU A 44 3.16 -10.11 -1.60
C LEU A 44 4.53 -9.44 -1.78
N LEU A 45 5.16 -9.63 -2.93
CA LEU A 45 6.42 -8.97 -3.27
C LEU A 45 6.29 -7.44 -3.22
N LYS A 46 5.24 -6.86 -3.84
CA LYS A 46 4.99 -5.41 -3.79
C LYS A 46 4.88 -4.93 -2.34
N THR A 47 4.07 -5.61 -1.52
CA THR A 47 3.89 -5.27 -0.09
C THR A 47 5.22 -5.29 0.67
N GLN A 48 6.04 -6.32 0.49
CA GLN A 48 7.34 -6.46 1.16
C GLN A 48 8.33 -5.37 0.73
N LEU A 49 8.41 -5.08 -0.57
CA LEU A 49 9.31 -4.05 -1.09
C LEU A 49 8.88 -2.66 -0.60
N CYS A 50 7.59 -2.33 -0.71
CA CYS A 50 7.06 -1.05 -0.24
C CYS A 50 7.31 -0.84 1.25
N ARG A 51 7.07 -1.87 2.09
CA ARG A 51 7.33 -1.80 3.54
C ARG A 51 8.81 -1.54 3.82
N LYS A 52 9.68 -2.37 3.25
CA LYS A 52 11.13 -2.29 3.47
C LYS A 52 11.70 -0.92 3.09
N ILE A 53 11.25 -0.37 1.96
CA ILE A 53 11.73 0.93 1.50
C ILE A 53 11.15 2.05 2.36
N ALA A 54 9.89 1.96 2.80
CA ALA A 54 9.30 2.94 3.71
C ALA A 54 10.09 3.02 5.02
N ASP A 55 10.36 1.87 5.65
CA ASP A 55 11.16 1.79 6.89
C ASP A 55 12.57 2.37 6.69
N LEU A 56 13.19 2.10 5.54
CA LEU A 56 14.50 2.64 5.21
C LEU A 56 14.50 4.17 5.07
N LEU A 57 13.48 4.73 4.40
CA LEU A 57 13.35 6.18 4.20
C LEU A 57 13.05 6.92 5.50
N GLU A 58 12.36 6.29 6.46
CA GLU A 58 12.17 6.89 7.79
C GLU A 58 13.49 7.12 8.52
N VAL A 59 14.46 6.25 8.33
CA VAL A 59 15.78 6.37 8.96
C VAL A 59 16.70 7.30 8.15
N LEU A 60 16.79 7.10 6.84
CA LEU A 60 17.79 7.77 6.01
C LEU A 60 17.35 9.14 5.48
N ALA A 61 16.07 9.30 5.19
CA ALA A 61 15.53 10.48 4.50
C ALA A 61 14.14 10.87 5.03
N PRO A 62 13.98 11.12 6.35
CA PRO A 62 12.67 11.37 6.96
C PRO A 62 11.95 12.59 6.38
N ALA A 63 12.72 13.56 5.87
CA ALA A 63 12.22 14.79 5.25
C ALA A 63 11.77 14.64 3.78
N GLU A 64 12.03 13.49 3.14
CA GLU A 64 11.57 13.20 1.77
C GLU A 64 10.08 12.82 1.75
N THR A 65 9.22 13.76 2.15
CA THR A 65 7.79 13.53 2.38
C THR A 65 7.05 13.12 1.11
N ARG A 66 7.47 13.62 -0.07
CA ARG A 66 6.89 13.24 -1.36
C ARG A 66 7.05 11.76 -1.64
N LEU A 67 8.30 11.29 -1.64
CA LEU A 67 8.60 9.88 -1.92
C LEU A 67 7.97 8.98 -0.86
N ARG A 68 8.09 9.32 0.43
CA ARG A 68 7.47 8.57 1.52
C ARG A 68 5.94 8.48 1.36
N GLY A 69 5.28 9.61 1.09
CA GLY A 69 3.84 9.66 0.93
C GLY A 69 3.34 8.84 -0.27
N MET A 70 4.03 8.94 -1.42
CA MET A 70 3.73 8.14 -2.60
C MET A 70 3.92 6.65 -2.35
N LEU A 71 5.01 6.27 -1.67
CA LEU A 71 5.29 4.87 -1.36
C LEU A 71 4.27 4.27 -0.38
N LEU A 72 3.86 5.02 0.64
CA LEU A 72 2.81 4.60 1.57
C LEU A 72 1.45 4.49 0.85
N PHE A 73 1.18 5.31 -0.16
CA PHE A 73 0.00 5.12 -1.01
C PHE A 73 0.09 3.81 -1.80
N GLU A 74 1.23 3.45 -2.38
CA GLU A 74 1.36 2.13 -3.03
C GLU A 74 1.20 0.97 -2.03
N LEU A 75 1.74 1.13 -0.82
CA LEU A 75 1.66 0.12 0.24
C LEU A 75 0.23 -0.10 0.74
N HIS A 76 -0.55 0.97 0.98
CA HIS A 76 -1.94 0.81 1.44
C HIS A 76 -2.77 0.02 0.44
N ALA A 77 -2.58 0.28 -0.87
CA ALA A 77 -3.33 -0.37 -1.93
C ALA A 77 -3.03 -1.87 -1.97
N ALA A 78 -1.76 -2.25 -1.82
CA ALA A 78 -1.34 -3.63 -1.78
C ALA A 78 -1.90 -4.39 -0.55
N VAL A 79 -1.87 -3.77 0.64
CA VAL A 79 -2.42 -4.40 1.86
C VAL A 79 -3.95 -4.48 1.82
N ALA A 80 -4.63 -3.44 1.31
CA ALA A 80 -6.08 -3.45 1.13
C ALA A 80 -6.52 -4.53 0.13
N GLU A 81 -5.76 -4.70 -0.96
CA GLU A 81 -5.97 -5.77 -1.92
C GLU A 81 -5.85 -7.16 -1.28
N THR A 82 -4.82 -7.39 -0.46
CA THR A 82 -4.69 -8.64 0.30
C THR A 82 -5.90 -8.88 1.18
N GLY A 83 -6.34 -7.88 1.96
CA GLY A 83 -7.54 -7.98 2.80
C GLY A 83 -8.80 -8.32 2.00
N ARG A 84 -8.95 -7.72 0.82
CA ARG A 84 -10.05 -8.02 -0.11
C ARG A 84 -10.04 -9.46 -0.58
N ARG A 85 -8.89 -9.98 -1.01
CA ARG A 85 -8.76 -11.40 -1.41
C ARG A 85 -9.10 -12.34 -0.27
N GLN A 86 -8.58 -12.08 0.93
CA GLN A 86 -8.87 -12.92 2.09
C GLN A 86 -10.36 -12.90 2.47
N SER A 87 -11.03 -11.76 2.34
CA SER A 87 -12.47 -11.67 2.59
C SER A 87 -13.34 -12.46 1.61
N HIS A 88 -12.85 -12.73 0.39
CA HIS A 88 -13.55 -13.59 -0.57
C HIS A 88 -13.43 -15.07 -0.20
N THR A 89 -12.32 -15.47 0.43
CA THR A 89 -12.04 -16.86 0.82
C THR A 89 -12.65 -17.18 2.19
N GLU A 90 -12.47 -16.31 3.18
CA GLU A 90 -12.82 -16.53 4.58
C GLU A 90 -14.10 -15.79 5.02
N GLY A 91 -14.65 -14.95 4.14
CA GLY A 91 -15.88 -14.21 4.34
C GLY A 91 -15.68 -12.75 4.80
N PRO A 92 -16.75 -11.93 4.76
CA PRO A 92 -16.65 -10.48 4.95
C PRO A 92 -16.19 -10.05 6.35
N VAL A 93 -16.38 -10.88 7.38
CA VAL A 93 -16.02 -10.55 8.77
C VAL A 93 -14.49 -10.38 8.92
N VAL A 94 -13.71 -11.18 8.18
CA VAL A 94 -12.25 -11.14 8.21
C VAL A 94 -11.70 -9.81 7.67
N MET A 95 -12.43 -9.14 6.78
CA MET A 95 -12.05 -7.82 6.25
C MET A 95 -11.81 -6.79 7.36
N LEU A 96 -12.56 -6.85 8.47
CA LEU A 96 -12.40 -5.90 9.58
C LEU A 96 -11.02 -6.02 10.25
N GLY A 97 -10.45 -7.24 10.29
CA GLY A 97 -9.09 -7.47 10.76
C GLY A 97 -8.03 -6.87 9.85
N TYR A 98 -8.27 -6.90 8.53
CA TYR A 98 -7.32 -6.42 7.53
C TYR A 98 -7.42 -4.92 7.24
N ILE A 99 -8.55 -4.27 7.49
CA ILE A 99 -8.77 -2.88 7.04
C ILE A 99 -8.08 -1.81 7.90
N THR A 100 -7.77 -2.14 9.15
CA THR A 100 -7.19 -1.20 10.12
C THR A 100 -5.79 -0.74 9.69
N GLU A 101 -4.97 -1.66 9.17
CA GLU A 101 -3.60 -1.36 8.73
C GLU A 101 -3.55 -0.48 7.47
N PRO A 102 -4.20 -0.83 6.34
CA PRO A 102 -4.28 0.02 5.15
C PRO A 102 -4.77 1.43 5.48
N ARG A 103 -5.76 1.57 6.35
CA ARG A 103 -6.26 2.87 6.78
C ARG A 103 -5.19 3.70 7.49
N LYS A 104 -4.43 3.09 8.41
CA LYS A 104 -3.32 3.76 9.11
C LYS A 104 -2.26 4.24 8.13
N ILE A 105 -1.83 3.36 7.22
CA ILE A 105 -0.82 3.63 6.19
C ILE A 105 -1.30 4.77 5.27
N LEU A 106 -2.55 4.71 4.82
CA LEU A 106 -3.13 5.73 3.94
C LEU A 106 -3.28 7.09 4.64
N SER A 107 -3.61 7.09 5.94
CA SER A 107 -3.68 8.31 6.74
C SER A 107 -2.33 9.02 6.81
N GLU A 108 -1.24 8.26 6.93
CA GLU A 108 0.10 8.82 6.93
C GLU A 108 0.50 9.33 5.54
N SER A 109 0.19 8.58 4.48
CA SER A 109 0.37 9.04 3.09
C SER A 109 -0.32 10.38 2.85
N ALA A 110 -1.59 10.51 3.21
CA ALA A 110 -2.36 11.75 3.07
C ALA A 110 -1.75 12.89 3.89
N ALA A 111 -1.22 12.62 5.09
CA ALA A 111 -0.59 13.63 5.93
C ALA A 111 0.71 14.15 5.33
N LEU A 112 1.55 13.28 4.76
CA LEU A 112 2.81 13.64 4.13
C LEU A 112 2.62 14.46 2.85
N LEU A 113 1.58 14.15 2.07
CA LEU A 113 1.30 14.81 0.79
C LEU A 113 0.32 15.99 0.88
N ARG A 114 -0.10 16.39 2.09
CA ARG A 114 -1.23 17.34 2.28
C ARG A 114 -1.03 18.72 1.66
N HIS A 115 0.23 19.12 1.44
CA HIS A 115 0.61 20.45 0.92
C HIS A 115 1.05 20.40 -0.54
N GLU A 116 0.99 19.24 -1.19
CA GLU A 116 1.40 19.11 -2.58
C GLU A 116 0.35 19.75 -3.50
N PRO A 117 0.78 20.54 -4.50
CA PRO A 117 -0.12 21.21 -5.41
C PRO A 117 -0.85 20.20 -6.31
N PRO A 118 -2.16 20.39 -6.58
CA PRO A 118 -2.99 19.41 -7.28
C PRO A 118 -2.57 19.14 -8.73
N GLU A 119 -1.78 20.03 -9.34
CA GLU A 119 -1.22 19.89 -10.67
C GLU A 119 -0.11 18.82 -10.74
N LEU A 120 0.54 18.54 -9.61
CA LEU A 120 1.60 17.53 -9.53
C LEU A 120 1.02 16.13 -9.26
N PRO A 121 1.73 15.05 -9.66
CA PRO A 121 1.34 13.68 -9.34
C PRO A 121 1.03 13.47 -7.87
N GLU A 122 1.88 13.99 -6.98
CA GLU A 122 1.77 13.85 -5.54
C GLU A 122 0.52 14.54 -4.97
N GLY A 123 0.15 15.71 -5.51
CA GLY A 123 -1.09 16.39 -5.12
C GLY A 123 -2.34 15.64 -5.57
N ARG A 124 -2.30 15.00 -6.76
CA ARG A 124 -3.38 14.11 -7.21
C ARG A 124 -3.51 12.89 -6.29
N VAL A 125 -2.40 12.27 -5.91
CA VAL A 125 -2.38 11.16 -4.95
C VAL A 125 -2.89 11.61 -3.58
N SER A 126 -2.50 12.78 -3.09
CA SER A 126 -3.01 13.37 -1.85
C SER A 126 -4.53 13.49 -1.85
N ARG A 127 -5.11 13.99 -2.95
CA ARG A 127 -6.57 14.07 -3.12
C ARG A 127 -7.21 12.69 -3.14
N GLN A 128 -6.64 11.74 -3.89
CA GLN A 128 -7.16 10.38 -3.96
C GLN A 128 -7.09 9.68 -2.60
N ALA A 129 -6.00 9.86 -1.86
CA ALA A 129 -5.82 9.30 -0.53
C ALA A 129 -6.92 9.75 0.44
N ARG A 130 -7.32 11.03 0.37
CA ARG A 130 -8.43 11.55 1.19
C ARG A 130 -9.78 10.95 0.81
N ILE A 131 -10.03 10.69 -0.47
CA ILE A 131 -11.24 10.01 -0.95
C ILE A 131 -11.24 8.56 -0.44
N ASN A 132 -10.15 7.83 -0.68
CA ASN A 132 -10.00 6.43 -0.24
C ASN A 132 -10.15 6.30 1.29
N LEU A 133 -9.69 7.27 2.09
CA LEU A 133 -9.89 7.27 3.55
C LEU A 133 -11.38 7.31 3.94
N LEU A 134 -12.18 8.13 3.25
CA LEU A 134 -13.62 8.21 3.49
C LEU A 134 -14.31 6.88 3.14
N GLU A 135 -13.88 6.23 2.06
CA GLU A 135 -14.37 4.92 1.64
C GLU A 135 -14.01 3.84 2.64
N LEU A 136 -12.77 3.80 3.12
CA LEU A 136 -12.32 2.87 4.17
C LEU A 136 -13.08 3.11 5.48
N ASP A 137 -13.28 4.36 5.89
CA ASP A 137 -14.04 4.70 7.09
C ASP A 137 -15.52 4.27 6.98
N ALA A 138 -16.12 4.42 5.79
CA ALA A 138 -17.46 3.93 5.53
C ALA A 138 -17.52 2.40 5.58
N LEU A 139 -16.54 1.71 4.98
CA LEU A 139 -16.45 0.26 5.00
C LEU A 139 -16.30 -0.28 6.43
N ILE A 140 -15.47 0.35 7.27
CA ILE A 140 -15.32 -0.01 8.70
C ILE A 140 -16.64 0.14 9.45
N ARG A 141 -17.36 1.25 9.25
CA ARG A 141 -18.68 1.47 9.88
C ARG A 141 -19.68 0.40 9.44
N ASN A 142 -19.74 0.07 8.16
CA ASN A 142 -20.68 -0.92 7.65
C ASN A 142 -20.38 -2.33 8.18
N LEU A 143 -19.10 -2.72 8.21
CA LEU A 143 -18.68 -4.04 8.71
C LEU A 143 -18.88 -4.17 10.23
N SER A 144 -18.71 -3.09 10.99
CA SER A 144 -18.96 -3.08 12.44
C SER A 144 -20.44 -3.02 12.82
N ALA A 145 -21.29 -2.44 11.95
CA ALA A 145 -22.73 -2.37 12.15
C ALA A 145 -23.49 -3.63 11.71
N ALA A 146 -22.89 -4.49 10.87
CA ALA A 146 -23.48 -5.75 10.45
C ALA A 146 -23.62 -6.69 11.67
N PRO A 147 -24.84 -6.99 12.16
CA PRO A 147 -25.01 -7.94 13.24
C PRO A 147 -24.56 -9.33 12.77
N THR A 148 -24.05 -10.13 13.70
CA THR A 148 -23.68 -11.55 13.54
C THR A 148 -24.91 -12.39 13.18
N LEU A 149 -25.43 -12.27 11.95
CA LEU A 149 -26.47 -13.13 11.40
C LEU A 149 -25.83 -14.39 10.82
N ALA A 150 -25.23 -15.20 11.70
CA ALA A 150 -24.77 -16.54 11.38
C ALA A 150 -24.67 -17.38 12.67
N SER A 151 -25.81 -17.56 13.35
CA SER A 151 -25.99 -18.63 14.33
C SER A 151 -27.46 -19.04 14.37
N THR A 152 -27.88 -19.81 13.35
CA THR A 152 -29.05 -20.70 13.36
C THR A 152 -28.76 -21.89 12.47
#